data_AF-A0A6L7N4E9-F1
#
_entry.id   AF-A0A6L7N4E9-F1
#
_cell.length_a   1.000
_cell.length_b   1.000
_cell.length_c   1.000
_cell.angle_alpha   90.00
_cell.angle_beta   90.00
_cell.angle_gamma   90.00
#
_symmetry.space_group_name_H-M   'P 1'
#
loop_
_entity.id
_entity.type
_entity.pdbx_description
1 polymer ?
#
loop_
_entity_poly.entity_id
_entity_poly.type
_entity_poly.pdbx_seq_one_letter_code
_entity_poly.pdbx_strand_id
1 'polypeptide(L)' 'MGISFTDCYEAVRTRNPAFDGCFFAGVTSTEIFCRPVCPAVTPRPENCL' A
#
# COMPACT_ATOMS: atom_id res chain seq x y z
N MET A 1 -11.07 6.26 -13.13
CA MET A 1 -9.69 6.57 -12.73
C MET A 1 -9.18 5.36 -11.96
N GLY A 2 -8.53 4.41 -12.63
CA GLY A 2 -8.08 3.16 -12.01
C GLY A 2 -6.58 3.23 -11.75
N ILE A 3 -6.18 3.30 -10.48
CA ILE A 3 -4.78 3.18 -10.07
C ILE A 3 -4.43 1.69 -10.19
N SER A 4 -3.36 1.34 -10.90
CA SER A 4 -2.95 -0.06 -11.05
C SER A 4 -2.42 -0.63 -9.72
N PHE A 5 -2.52 -1.94 -9.52
CA PHE A 5 -1.89 -2.60 -8.38
C PHE A 5 -0.39 -2.28 -8.29
N THR A 6 0.31 -2.26 -9.42
CA THR A 6 1.74 -1.92 -9.47
C THR A 6 2.00 -0.50 -8.97
N ASP A 7 1.15 0.46 -9.35
CA ASP A 7 1.26 1.85 -8.92
C ASP A 7 0.98 1.99 -7.41
N CYS A 8 -0.05 1.31 -6.92
CA CYS A 8 -0.36 1.24 -5.48
C CYS A 8 0.80 0.64 -4.70
N TYR A 9 1.37 -0.47 -5.17
CA TYR A 9 2.47 -1.15 -4.50
C TYR A 9 3.73 -0.29 -4.47
N GLU A 10 4.08 0.37 -5.58
CA GLU A 10 5.20 1.32 -5.60
C GLU A 10 4.94 2.53 -4.69
N ALA A 11 3.71 3.02 -4.60
CA ALA A 11 3.37 4.09 -3.67
C ALA A 11 3.58 3.68 -2.21
N VAL A 12 3.23 2.45 -1.82
CA VAL A 12 3.53 1.91 -0.47
C VAL A 12 5.04 1.73 -0.27
N ARG A 13 5.75 1.23 -1.28
CA ARG A 13 7.20 0.98 -1.22
C ARG A 13 8.01 2.28 -1.08
N THR A 14 7.60 3.31 -1.81
CA THR A 14 8.25 4.63 -1.83
C THR A 14 7.72 5.57 -0.74
N ARG A 15 6.64 5.19 -0.06
CA ARG A 15 5.93 6.00 0.94
C ARG A 15 5.44 7.34 0.38
N ASN A 16 4.89 7.31 -0.82
CA ASN A 16 4.53 8.51 -1.55
C ASN A 16 3.29 9.19 -0.93
N PRO A 17 3.43 10.41 -0.36
CA PRO A 17 2.31 11.12 0.27
C PRO A 17 1.25 11.59 -0.73
N ALA A 18 1.56 11.65 -2.04
CA ALA A 18 0.59 12.00 -3.06
C ALA A 18 -0.56 10.98 -3.16
N PHE A 19 -0.33 9.75 -2.69
CA PHE A 19 -1.33 8.69 -2.65
C PHE A 19 -1.97 8.51 -1.27
N ASP A 20 -1.58 9.31 -0.27
CA ASP A 20 -2.20 9.24 1.05
C ASP A 20 -3.67 9.68 0.96
N GLY A 21 -4.57 8.80 1.40
CA GLY A 21 -6.02 8.99 1.27
C GLY A 21 -6.62 8.60 -0.08
N CYS A 22 -5.81 8.23 -1.09
CA CYS A 22 -6.31 7.69 -2.35
C CYS A 22 -6.72 6.21 -2.22
N PHE A 23 -5.97 5.44 -1.42
CA PHE A 23 -6.25 4.03 -1.15
C PHE A 23 -5.67 3.61 0.21
N PHE A 24 -6.06 2.41 0.64
CA PHE A 24 -5.47 1.69 1.77
C PHE A 24 -4.95 0.35 1.26
N ALA A 25 -3.79 -0.09 1.75
CA ALA A 25 -3.24 -1.39 1.41
C ALA A 25 -3.68 -2.40 2.48
N GLY A 26 -4.41 -3.45 2.07
CA GLY A 26 -4.77 -4.55 2.96
C GLY A 26 -3.62 -5.55 3.06
N VAL A 27 -3.13 -5.83 4.27
CA VAL A 27 -2.05 -6.80 4.49
C VAL A 27 -2.66 -8.12 4.97
N THR A 28 -2.74 -9.11 4.08
CA THR A 28 -3.40 -10.40 4.36
C THR A 28 -2.68 -11.22 5.42
N SER A 29 -1.37 -11.08 5.56
CA SER A 29 -0.59 -11.83 6.55
C SER A 29 -0.83 -11.38 7.99
N THR A 30 -1.26 -10.14 8.19
CA THR A 30 -1.52 -9.56 9.52
C THR A 30 -2.98 -9.16 9.71
N GLU A 31 -3.81 -9.27 8.68
CA GLU A 31 -5.21 -8.85 8.65
C GLU A 31 -5.43 -7.38 9.06
N ILE A 32 -4.43 -6.53 8.79
CA ILE A 32 -4.44 -5.10 9.09
C ILE A 32 -4.37 -4.33 7.78
N PHE A 33 -4.99 -3.15 7.74
CA PHE A 33 -4.82 -2.21 6.64
C PHE A 33 -3.82 -1.11 7.01
N CYS A 34 -3.03 -0.71 6.02
CA CYS A 34 -2.03 0.35 6.15
C CYS A 34 -2.34 1.50 5.19
N ARG A 35 -1.91 2.70 5.57
CA ARG A 35 -1.81 3.83 4.63
C ARG A 35 -0.54 3.67 3.77
N PRO A 36 -0.50 4.22 2.54
CA PRO A 36 0.69 4.15 1.69
C PRO A 36 1.91 4.86 2.29
N VAL A 37 1.70 5.79 3.22
CA VAL A 37 2.78 6.48 3.97
C VAL A 37 3.21 5.75 5.25
N CYS A 38 2.69 4.56 5.53
CA CYS A 38 2.98 3.83 6.77
C CYS A 38 4.49 3.57 6.90
N PRO A 39 5.11 3.88 8.06
CA PRO A 39 6.54 3.64 8.27
C PRO A 39 6.85 2.15 8.52
N ALA A 40 5.83 1.30 8.67
CA ALA A 40 6.01 -0.14 8.86
C ALA A 40 6.79 -0.78 7.70
N VAL A 41 7.32 -1.98 7.95
CA VAL A 41 8.00 -2.78 6.92
C VAL A 41 7.02 -2.99 5.77
N THR A 42 7.45 -2.67 4.54
CA THR A 42 6.63 -2.85 3.35
C THR A 42 6.27 -4.34 3.22
N PRO A 43 4.98 -4.69 3.24
CA PRO A 43 4.54 -6.07 3.06
C PRO A 43 4.98 -6.60 1.70
N ARG A 44 5.12 -7.91 1.57
CA ARG A 44 5.39 -8.54 0.27
C ARG A 44 4.20 -8.30 -0.67
N PRO A 45 4.42 -8.19 -2.00
CA PRO A 45 3.34 -7.92 -2.95
C PRO A 45 2.22 -8.96 -2.90
N GLU A 46 2.59 -10.22 -2.68
CA GLU A 46 1.66 -11.35 -2.51
C GLU A 46 0.69 -11.20 -1.32
N ASN A 47 1.03 -10.37 -0.34
CA ASN A 47 0.22 -10.09 0.84
C ASN A 47 -0.54 -8.76 0.76
N CYS A 48 -0.47 -8.05 -0.37
CA CYS A 48 -1.14 -6.77 -0.57
C CYS A 48 -2.42 -6.96 -1.39
N LEU A 49 -3.53 -6.44 -0.86
CA LEU A 49 -4.80 -6.25 -1.58
C LEU A 49 -5.08 -4.77 -1.79
#